data_AF-A0A7K1SV84-F1
#
_entry.id   AF-A0A7K1SV84-F1
#
_cell.length_a   1.000
_cell.length_b   1.000
_cell.length_c   1.000
_cell.angle_alpha   90.00
_cell.angle_beta   90.00
_cell.angle_gamma   90.00
#
_symmetry.space_group_name_H-M   'P 1'
#
loop_
_entity.id
_entity.type
_entity.pdbx_description
1 polymer ?
#
loop_
_entity_poly.entity_id
_entity_poly.type
_entity_poly.pdbx_seq_one_letter_code
_entity_poly.pdbx_strand_id
1 'polypeptide(L)'
;MNENTENTDWLNDYPALKNQSRENPFRVPENFFEEQQERIHAAIYADELSKKLPSAGFIIPDGYFKNMEEQILSVVKLEEIRPTETYIKSDQFFEEQQSIIAARIKINEYAENGSGFTVPDNYFNDLTNRIIQKTGIKEVQQPAKVRSLFTRAAWKYATAACIAVAVATGFFIKQYQSAHNVQMQLSNLPDADIENYLQIHADTYDNHVILENSTLDTDVDIQNNQTSTDSNETNIH
;
A
#
# COMPACT_ATOMS: atom_id res chain seq x y z
N MET A 1 -58.61 -32.48 -55.98
CA MET A 1 -57.49 -32.63 -55.04
C MET A 1 -56.56 -33.66 -55.65
N ASN A 2 -55.40 -33.24 -56.14
CA ASN A 2 -54.46 -34.14 -56.80
C ASN A 2 -53.36 -34.43 -55.78
N GLU A 3 -53.42 -35.60 -55.14
CA GLU A 3 -52.32 -36.09 -54.31
C GLU A 3 -51.17 -36.46 -55.25
N ASN A 4 -50.08 -35.66 -55.22
CA ASN A 4 -48.80 -35.99 -55.86
C ASN A 4 -48.24 -37.26 -55.18
N THR A 5 -48.70 -38.41 -55.65
CA THR A 5 -48.36 -39.76 -55.18
C THR A 5 -47.07 -40.28 -55.80
N GLU A 6 -46.51 -39.59 -56.80
CA GLU A 6 -45.32 -40.00 -57.55
C GLU A 6 -43.99 -39.74 -56.83
N ASN A 7 -43.98 -39.12 -55.63
CA ASN A 7 -42.76 -38.82 -54.88
C ASN A 7 -42.85 -39.26 -53.40
N THR A 8 -43.39 -40.46 -53.18
CA THR A 8 -43.44 -41.10 -51.85
C THR A 8 -42.92 -42.53 -51.85
N ASP A 9 -42.32 -42.99 -52.95
CA ASP A 9 -41.79 -44.36 -53.07
C ASP A 9 -40.71 -44.66 -52.02
N TRP A 10 -39.95 -43.65 -51.60
CA TRP A 10 -38.97 -43.75 -50.53
C TRP A 10 -39.56 -44.21 -49.18
N LEU A 11 -40.87 -44.02 -48.92
CA LEU A 11 -41.49 -44.56 -47.71
C LEU A 11 -41.57 -46.09 -47.70
N ASN A 12 -41.51 -46.75 -48.86
CA ASN A 12 -41.47 -48.22 -48.92
C ASN A 12 -40.13 -48.77 -48.45
N ASP A 13 -39.05 -48.03 -48.68
CA ASP A 13 -37.70 -48.38 -48.22
C ASP A 13 -37.53 -48.14 -46.71
N TYR A 14 -38.34 -47.24 -46.13
CA TYR A 14 -38.28 -46.86 -44.72
C TYR A 14 -39.65 -46.98 -44.03
N PRO A 15 -40.14 -48.21 -43.77
CA PRO A 15 -41.48 -48.47 -43.22
C PRO A 15 -41.70 -47.85 -41.84
N ALA A 16 -40.64 -47.60 -41.07
CA ALA A 16 -40.71 -46.91 -39.78
C ALA A 16 -41.23 -45.46 -39.90
N LEU A 17 -41.00 -44.80 -41.05
CA LEU A 17 -41.43 -43.42 -41.29
C LEU A 17 -42.92 -43.34 -41.69
N LYS A 18 -43.56 -44.45 -42.07
CA LYS A 18 -45.01 -44.50 -42.34
C LYS A 18 -45.85 -44.25 -41.09
N ASN A 19 -45.32 -44.58 -39.91
CA ASN A 19 -46.00 -44.42 -38.63
C ASN A 19 -45.64 -43.11 -37.91
N GLN A 20 -44.75 -42.30 -38.49
CA GLN A 20 -44.34 -41.02 -37.90
C GLN A 20 -45.30 -39.91 -38.32
N SER A 21 -45.56 -38.96 -37.42
CA SER A 21 -46.34 -37.76 -37.76
C SER A 21 -45.71 -37.05 -38.97
N ARG A 22 -46.55 -36.59 -39.92
CA ARG A 22 -46.10 -35.77 -41.06
C ARG A 22 -45.66 -34.37 -40.64
N GLU A 23 -45.87 -34.01 -39.38
CA GLU A 23 -45.39 -32.75 -38.82
C GLU A 23 -43.90 -32.83 -38.48
N ASN A 24 -43.15 -31.84 -38.94
CA ASN A 24 -41.71 -31.75 -38.69
C ASN A 24 -41.45 -31.42 -37.20
N PRO A 25 -40.82 -32.32 -36.43
CA PRO A 25 -40.50 -32.07 -35.01
C PRO A 25 -39.31 -31.12 -34.83
N PHE A 26 -38.53 -30.86 -35.89
CA PHE A 26 -37.38 -29.96 -35.83
C PHE A 26 -37.85 -28.53 -36.02
N ARG A 27 -37.86 -27.77 -34.92
CA ARG A 27 -38.06 -26.31 -34.96
C ARG A 27 -36.75 -25.60 -34.71
N VAL A 28 -36.52 -24.59 -35.52
CA VAL A 28 -35.44 -23.65 -35.29
C VAL A 28 -35.84 -22.73 -34.13
N PRO A 29 -34.94 -22.44 -33.18
CA PRO A 29 -35.19 -21.47 -32.13
C PRO A 29 -35.60 -20.11 -32.67
N GLU A 30 -36.37 -19.36 -31.87
CA GLU A 30 -36.72 -17.99 -32.17
C GLU A 30 -35.44 -17.15 -32.39
N ASN A 31 -35.47 -16.23 -33.36
CA ASN A 31 -34.35 -15.36 -33.74
C ASN A 31 -33.05 -16.05 -34.19
N PHE A 32 -33.02 -17.38 -34.38
CA PHE A 32 -31.82 -18.07 -34.85
C PHE A 32 -31.24 -17.39 -36.10
N PHE A 33 -32.02 -17.25 -37.17
CA PHE A 33 -31.50 -16.68 -38.41
C PHE A 33 -31.17 -15.18 -38.32
N GLU A 34 -31.87 -14.44 -37.46
CA GLU A 34 -31.59 -13.02 -37.20
C GLU A 34 -30.22 -12.85 -36.52
N GLU A 35 -29.94 -13.65 -35.49
CA GLU A 35 -28.68 -13.60 -34.74
C GLU A 35 -27.52 -14.31 -35.45
N GLN A 36 -27.79 -15.28 -36.32
CA GLN A 36 -26.75 -16.09 -36.97
C GLN A 36 -25.75 -15.24 -37.75
N GLN A 37 -26.22 -14.19 -38.42
CA GLN A 37 -25.35 -13.29 -39.17
C GLN A 37 -24.40 -12.55 -38.23
N GLU A 38 -24.90 -11.99 -37.13
CA GLU A 38 -24.08 -11.30 -36.12
C GLU A 38 -23.08 -12.24 -35.46
N ARG A 39 -23.50 -13.46 -35.12
CA ARG A 39 -22.64 -14.48 -34.53
C ARG A 39 -21.48 -14.86 -35.45
N ILE A 40 -21.73 -14.98 -36.76
CA ILE A 40 -20.69 -15.26 -37.75
C ILE A 40 -19.70 -14.11 -37.82
N HIS A 41 -20.17 -12.85 -37.91
CA HIS A 41 -19.29 -11.68 -37.95
C HIS A 41 -18.45 -11.54 -36.68
N ALA A 42 -19.05 -11.76 -35.51
CA ALA A 42 -18.35 -11.73 -34.23
C ALA A 42 -17.26 -12.82 -34.16
N ALA A 43 -17.55 -14.03 -34.64
CA ALA A 43 -16.59 -15.13 -34.67
C ALA A 43 -15.41 -14.84 -35.63
N ILE A 44 -15.69 -14.30 -36.82
CA ILE A 44 -14.66 -13.90 -37.78
C ILE A 44 -13.78 -12.79 -37.18
N TYR A 45 -14.39 -11.78 -36.57
CA TYR A 45 -13.66 -10.68 -35.94
C TYR A 45 -12.76 -11.17 -34.79
N ALA A 46 -13.24 -12.08 -33.95
CA ALA A 46 -12.45 -12.68 -32.87
C ALA A 46 -11.25 -13.48 -33.40
N ASP A 47 -11.45 -14.27 -34.45
CA ASP A 47 -10.38 -15.02 -35.13
C ASP A 47 -9.33 -14.07 -35.75
N GLU A 48 -9.76 -13.00 -36.41
CA GLU A 48 -8.86 -11.97 -36.93
C GLU A 48 -8.05 -11.29 -35.83
N LEU A 49 -8.69 -10.95 -34.71
CA LEU A 49 -8.00 -10.35 -33.56
C LEU A 49 -6.91 -11.30 -33.04
N SER A 50 -7.24 -12.58 -32.89
CA SER A 50 -6.30 -13.60 -32.40
C SER A 50 -5.06 -13.73 -33.29
N LYS A 51 -5.22 -13.56 -34.60
CA LYS A 51 -4.11 -13.59 -35.59
C LYS A 51 -3.28 -12.31 -35.60
N LYS A 52 -3.88 -11.16 -35.29
CA LYS A 52 -3.21 -9.85 -35.22
C LYS A 52 -2.48 -9.64 -33.89
N LEU A 53 -2.86 -10.37 -32.83
CA LEU A 53 -2.16 -10.31 -31.56
C LEU A 53 -0.80 -11.03 -31.67
N PRO A 54 0.26 -10.49 -31.04
CA PRO A 54 1.53 -11.19 -30.94
C PRO A 54 1.35 -12.58 -30.30
N SER A 55 2.05 -13.61 -30.79
CA SER A 55 2.00 -14.98 -30.23
C SER A 55 2.37 -15.07 -28.74
N ALA A 56 2.91 -13.99 -28.15
CA ALA A 56 3.19 -13.86 -26.73
C ALA A 56 1.94 -13.60 -25.87
N GLY A 57 0.75 -13.40 -26.47
CA GLY A 57 -0.48 -13.10 -25.75
C GLY A 57 -0.53 -11.66 -25.22
N PHE A 58 -1.34 -11.44 -24.17
CA PHE A 58 -1.46 -10.14 -23.51
C PHE A 58 -0.23 -9.89 -22.63
N ILE A 59 0.68 -9.03 -23.11
CA ILE A 59 1.87 -8.64 -22.34
C ILE A 59 1.43 -7.60 -21.31
N ILE A 60 1.62 -7.95 -20.03
CA ILE A 60 1.34 -7.06 -18.93
C ILE A 60 2.46 -6.00 -18.89
N PRO A 61 2.14 -4.69 -18.86
CA PRO A 61 3.16 -3.64 -18.75
C PRO A 61 4.00 -3.78 -17.48
N ASP A 62 5.27 -3.41 -17.56
CA ASP A 62 6.17 -3.40 -16.41
C ASP A 62 5.58 -2.58 -15.26
N GLY A 63 5.52 -3.18 -14.07
CA GLY A 63 4.99 -2.54 -12.87
C GLY A 63 3.46 -2.47 -12.78
N TYR A 64 2.69 -3.09 -13.69
CA TYR A 64 1.22 -3.15 -13.62
C TYR A 64 0.72 -3.57 -12.23
N PHE A 65 1.21 -4.70 -11.71
CA PHE A 65 0.77 -5.22 -10.42
C PHE A 65 1.21 -4.34 -9.24
N LYS A 66 2.39 -3.72 -9.33
CA LYS A 66 2.90 -2.80 -8.31
C LYS A 66 2.02 -1.55 -8.22
N ASN A 67 1.68 -0.97 -9.37
CA ASN A 67 0.79 0.19 -9.44
C ASN A 67 -0.66 -0.17 -9.06
N MET A 68 -1.10 -1.40 -9.36
CA MET A 68 -2.42 -1.90 -9.00
C MET A 68 -2.59 -1.98 -7.48
N GLU A 69 -1.56 -2.43 -6.75
CA GLU A 69 -1.57 -2.45 -5.28
C GLU A 69 -1.74 -1.03 -4.70
N GLU A 70 -0.95 -0.07 -5.18
CA GLU A 70 -1.05 1.33 -4.77
C GLU A 70 -2.44 1.92 -5.10
N GLN A 71 -2.98 1.60 -6.27
CA GLN A 71 -4.33 2.01 -6.68
C GLN A 71 -5.41 1.42 -5.79
N ILE A 72 -5.37 0.12 -5.50
CA ILE A 72 -6.35 -0.54 -4.63
C ILE A 72 -6.33 0.09 -3.24
N LEU A 73 -5.14 0.29 -2.66
CA LEU A 73 -5.00 0.94 -1.35
C LEU A 73 -5.55 2.37 -1.36
N SER A 74 -5.33 3.12 -2.43
CA SER A 74 -5.89 4.47 -2.58
C SER A 74 -7.42 4.46 -2.63
N VAL A 75 -8.02 3.51 -3.35
CA VAL A 75 -9.47 3.38 -3.47
C VAL A 75 -10.09 2.98 -2.14
N VAL A 76 -9.52 2.01 -1.44
CA VAL A 76 -9.98 1.58 -0.10
C VAL A 76 -9.97 2.76 0.87
N LYS A 77 -8.90 3.56 0.87
CA LYS A 77 -8.78 4.74 1.73
C LYS A 77 -9.78 5.84 1.38
N LEU A 78 -10.12 6.00 0.10
CA LEU A 78 -11.16 6.94 -0.34
C LEU A 78 -12.56 6.45 0.02
N GLU A 79 -12.78 5.14 0.04
CA GLU A 79 -14.03 4.50 0.44
C GLU A 79 -14.33 4.74 1.93
N GLU A 80 -13.31 4.71 2.81
CA GLU A 80 -13.45 5.05 4.25
C GLU A 80 -13.93 6.49 4.49
N ILE A 81 -13.70 7.39 3.52
CA ILE A 81 -14.03 8.81 3.61
C ILE A 81 -15.37 9.10 2.93
N ARG A 82 -15.90 8.17 2.14
CA ARG A 82 -17.17 8.36 1.44
C ARG A 82 -18.36 8.19 2.39
N PRO A 83 -19.35 9.11 2.35
CA PRO A 83 -20.62 8.89 3.01
C PRO A 83 -21.32 7.69 2.37
N THR A 84 -21.87 6.81 3.22
CA THR A 84 -22.30 5.42 2.99
C THR A 84 -23.41 5.19 1.95
N GLU A 85 -23.74 6.16 1.10
CA GLU A 85 -24.96 6.14 0.27
C GLU A 85 -24.72 6.40 -1.22
N THR A 86 -23.66 5.83 -1.81
CA THR A 86 -23.58 5.75 -3.27
C THR A 86 -23.42 4.30 -3.73
N TYR A 87 -24.52 3.55 -3.59
CA TYR A 87 -24.68 2.27 -4.29
C TYR A 87 -24.89 2.55 -5.78
N ILE A 88 -23.85 2.39 -6.59
CA ILE A 88 -23.97 2.43 -8.05
C ILE A 88 -24.82 1.21 -8.46
N LYS A 89 -26.05 1.44 -8.93
CA LYS A 89 -26.86 0.39 -9.54
C LYS A 89 -26.14 -0.15 -10.79
N SER A 90 -26.07 -1.47 -10.90
CA SER A 90 -25.48 -2.20 -12.03
C SER A 90 -25.91 -1.66 -13.41
N ASP A 91 -27.12 -1.14 -13.52
CA ASP A 91 -27.70 -0.65 -14.77
C ASP A 91 -26.95 0.56 -15.35
N GLN A 92 -26.27 1.35 -14.51
CA GLN A 92 -25.51 2.54 -14.95
C GLN A 92 -24.02 2.27 -15.15
N PHE A 93 -23.51 1.15 -14.62
CA PHE A 93 -22.11 0.76 -14.77
C PHE A 93 -21.72 0.56 -16.23
N PHE A 94 -22.55 -0.17 -16.99
CA PHE A 94 -22.22 -0.49 -18.38
C PHE A 94 -22.25 0.74 -19.29
N GLU A 95 -23.20 1.66 -19.07
CA GLU A 95 -23.26 2.94 -19.81
C GLU A 95 -22.05 3.82 -19.50
N GLU A 96 -21.66 3.91 -18.22
CA GLU A 96 -20.46 4.64 -17.81
C GLU A 96 -19.20 4.03 -18.45
N GLN A 97 -19.05 2.71 -18.38
CA GLN A 97 -17.91 2.01 -18.97
C GLN A 97 -17.84 2.21 -20.49
N GLN A 98 -18.96 2.15 -21.21
CA GLN A 98 -19.01 2.45 -22.64
C GLN A 98 -18.56 3.89 -22.92
N SER A 99 -19.02 4.85 -22.12
CA SER A 99 -18.63 6.25 -22.26
C SER A 99 -17.12 6.46 -22.04
N ILE A 100 -16.55 5.82 -21.02
CA ILE A 100 -15.11 5.88 -20.69
C ILE A 100 -14.27 5.26 -21.81
N ILE A 101 -14.69 4.09 -22.32
CA ILE A 101 -13.99 3.40 -23.41
C ILE A 101 -14.01 4.27 -24.68
N ALA A 102 -15.17 4.83 -25.04
CA ALA A 102 -15.31 5.71 -26.19
C ALA A 102 -14.45 6.98 -26.07
N ALA A 103 -14.38 7.57 -24.87
CA ALA A 103 -13.52 8.72 -24.60
C ALA A 103 -12.03 8.36 -24.76
N ARG A 104 -11.60 7.20 -24.24
CA ARG A 104 -10.22 6.73 -24.37
C ARG A 104 -9.81 6.46 -25.82
N ILE A 105 -10.69 5.85 -26.61
CA ILE A 105 -10.42 5.61 -28.05
C ILE A 105 -10.17 6.94 -28.76
N LYS A 106 -11.04 7.94 -28.55
CA LYS A 106 -10.87 9.27 -29.13
C LYS A 106 -9.55 9.92 -28.70
N ILE A 107 -9.22 9.86 -27.41
CA ILE A 107 -7.94 10.40 -26.90
C ILE A 107 -6.74 9.76 -27.61
N ASN A 108 -6.75 8.44 -27.77
CA ASN A 108 -5.67 7.72 -28.43
C ASN A 108 -5.57 8.07 -29.93
N GLU A 109 -6.71 8.21 -30.62
CA GLU A 109 -6.76 8.66 -32.02
C GLU A 109 -6.17 10.07 -32.19
N TYR A 110 -6.44 10.99 -31.26
CA TYR A 110 -5.81 12.32 -31.28
C TYR A 110 -4.30 12.26 -30.98
N ALA A 111 -3.87 11.34 -30.11
CA ALA A 111 -2.46 11.18 -29.77
C ALA A 111 -1.63 10.61 -30.94
N GLU A 112 -2.19 9.69 -31.72
CA GLU A 112 -1.54 9.13 -32.92
C GLU A 112 -1.44 10.13 -34.08
N ASN A 113 -2.40 11.05 -34.20
CA ASN A 113 -2.50 12.04 -35.29
C ASN A 113 -1.66 13.33 -35.09
N GLY A 114 -0.71 13.34 -34.14
CA GLY A 114 0.43 14.26 -34.19
C GLY A 114 0.32 15.58 -33.44
N SER A 115 -0.72 15.82 -32.65
CA SER A 115 -0.65 16.85 -31.61
C SER A 115 -1.39 16.38 -30.37
N GLY A 116 -0.62 15.90 -29.38
CA GLY A 116 -1.16 15.67 -28.05
C GLY A 116 -1.72 16.96 -27.43
N PHE A 117 -2.08 16.91 -26.15
CA PHE A 117 -2.54 18.09 -25.41
C PHE A 117 -1.38 19.08 -25.21
N THR A 118 -1.15 19.97 -26.16
CA THR A 118 -0.18 21.06 -26.03
C THR A 118 -0.82 22.21 -25.27
N VAL A 119 -0.18 22.66 -24.21
CA VAL A 119 -0.54 23.93 -23.58
C VAL A 119 -0.18 25.10 -24.51
N PRO A 120 -0.97 26.19 -24.53
CA PRO A 120 -0.62 27.40 -25.26
C PRO A 120 0.75 27.95 -24.82
N ASP A 121 1.43 28.63 -25.74
CA ASP A 121 2.68 29.32 -25.43
C ASP A 121 2.51 30.21 -24.19
N ASN A 122 3.50 30.17 -23.29
CA ASN A 122 3.50 30.90 -22.02
C ASN A 122 2.41 30.53 -21.00
N TYR A 123 1.66 29.43 -21.16
CA TYR A 123 0.65 29.00 -20.17
C TYR A 123 1.17 29.00 -18.73
N PHE A 124 2.34 28.40 -18.48
CA PHE A 124 2.91 28.31 -17.13
C PHE A 124 3.47 29.65 -16.62
N ASN A 125 3.97 30.50 -17.52
CA ASN A 125 4.43 31.85 -17.16
C ASN A 125 3.24 32.72 -16.73
N ASP A 126 2.13 32.63 -17.44
CA ASP A 126 0.88 33.33 -17.13
C ASP A 126 0.16 32.76 -15.91
N LEU A 127 0.22 31.44 -15.70
CA LEU A 127 -0.43 30.77 -14.59
C LEU A 127 0.04 31.34 -13.25
N THR A 128 1.35 31.53 -13.08
CA THR A 128 1.94 32.13 -11.88
C THR A 128 1.37 33.51 -11.60
N ASN A 129 1.31 34.38 -12.61
CA ASN A 129 0.75 35.73 -12.50
C ASN A 129 -0.75 35.69 -12.15
N ARG A 130 -1.52 34.79 -12.76
CA ARG A 130 -2.95 34.61 -12.49
C ARG A 130 -3.20 34.10 -11.07
N ILE A 131 -2.37 33.19 -10.57
CA ILE A 131 -2.44 32.70 -9.19
C ILE A 131 -2.20 33.87 -8.23
N ILE A 132 -1.11 34.62 -8.39
CA ILE A 132 -0.77 35.77 -7.52
C ILE A 132 -1.89 36.82 -7.51
N GLN A 133 -2.45 37.15 -8.69
CA GLN A 133 -3.56 38.09 -8.80
C GLN A 133 -4.83 37.60 -8.10
N LYS A 134 -5.13 36.30 -8.15
CA LYS A 134 -6.35 35.71 -7.56
C LYS A 134 -6.22 35.39 -6.08
N THR A 135 -5.03 35.07 -5.59
CA THR A 135 -4.79 34.73 -4.18
C THR A 135 -4.49 35.96 -3.32
N GLY A 136 -4.32 37.15 -3.92
CA GLY A 136 -4.07 38.39 -3.19
C GLY A 136 -2.72 38.41 -2.47
N ILE A 137 -1.81 37.49 -2.80
CA ILE A 137 -0.46 37.42 -2.26
C ILE A 137 0.33 38.59 -2.86
N LYS A 138 0.31 39.73 -2.18
CA LYS A 138 1.23 40.82 -2.47
C LYS A 138 2.62 40.36 -2.05
N GLU A 139 3.56 40.29 -2.99
CA GLU A 139 4.98 40.15 -2.63
C GLU A 139 5.31 41.17 -1.54
N VAL A 140 5.76 40.69 -0.38
CA VAL A 140 6.12 41.54 0.76
C VAL A 140 7.47 42.18 0.42
N GLN A 141 7.43 43.25 -0.39
CA GLN A 141 8.58 44.08 -0.76
C GLN A 141 8.98 45.07 0.35
N GLN A 142 8.86 44.68 1.63
CA GLN A 142 9.39 45.48 2.73
C GLN A 142 10.11 44.58 3.73
N PRO A 143 11.38 44.87 4.07
CA PRO A 143 12.07 44.13 5.12
C PRO A 143 11.25 44.29 6.39
N ALA A 144 10.77 43.17 6.93
CA ALA A 144 9.96 43.14 8.14
C ALA A 144 10.65 43.97 9.23
N LYS A 145 9.97 44.98 9.76
CA LYS A 145 10.51 45.83 10.83
C LYS A 145 10.67 44.96 12.08
N VAL A 146 11.88 44.43 12.27
CA VAL A 146 12.23 43.60 13.43
C VAL A 146 12.14 44.47 14.68
N ARG A 147 11.10 44.25 15.49
CA ARG A 147 11.02 44.80 16.84
C ARG A 147 11.48 43.72 17.82
N SER A 148 12.56 43.99 18.54
CA SER A 148 13.04 43.13 19.61
C SER A 148 11.99 43.05 20.73
N LEU A 149 11.40 41.87 20.92
CA LEU A 149 10.41 41.62 21.98
C LEU A 149 11.06 41.44 23.36
N PHE A 150 12.39 41.26 23.43
CA PHE A 150 13.13 41.17 24.68
C PHE A 150 13.95 42.44 24.89
N THR A 151 13.66 43.17 25.96
CA THR A 151 14.45 44.31 26.38
C THR A 151 15.64 43.80 27.21
N ARG A 152 16.86 44.23 26.84
CA ARG A 152 18.12 43.81 27.49
C ARG A 152 18.19 44.14 29.00
N ALA A 153 17.24 44.90 29.53
CA ALA A 153 17.13 45.24 30.94
C ALA A 153 16.62 44.09 31.82
N ALA A 154 15.78 43.19 31.29
CA ALA A 154 15.19 42.07 32.06
C ALA A 154 16.23 40.99 32.43
N TRP A 155 17.26 40.80 31.61
CA TRP A 155 18.33 39.82 31.88
C TRP A 155 19.26 40.21 33.03
N LYS A 156 19.27 41.48 33.48
CA LYS A 156 20.13 41.92 34.58
C LYS A 156 19.68 41.42 35.95
N TYR A 157 18.40 41.07 36.09
CA TYR A 157 17.82 40.59 37.35
C TYR A 157 17.61 39.07 37.39
N ALA A 158 17.49 38.43 36.22
CA ALA A 158 17.36 36.98 36.13
C ALA A 158 18.61 36.26 36.67
N THR A 159 19.82 36.79 36.42
CA THR A 159 21.07 36.19 36.89
C THR A 159 21.15 36.14 38.42
N ALA A 160 20.78 37.21 39.11
CA ALA A 160 20.79 37.26 40.57
C ALA A 160 19.79 36.29 41.20
N ALA A 161 18.58 36.18 40.63
CA ALA A 161 17.56 35.24 41.12
C ALA A 161 18.00 33.78 40.91
N CYS A 162 18.57 33.44 39.74
CA CYS A 162 19.07 32.09 39.48
C CYS A 162 20.21 31.69 40.42
N ILE A 163 21.12 32.61 40.74
CA ILE A 163 22.21 32.36 41.70
C ILE A 163 21.64 32.10 43.10
N ALA A 164 20.66 32.90 43.54
CA ALA A 164 20.03 32.70 44.84
C ALA A 164 19.30 31.34 44.94
N VAL A 165 18.57 30.95 43.89
CA VAL A 165 17.90 29.65 43.81
C VAL A 165 18.91 28.51 43.79
N ALA A 166 20.01 28.62 43.03
CA ALA A 166 21.04 27.59 42.93
C ALA A 166 21.77 27.37 44.27
N VAL A 167 22.04 28.42 45.03
CA VAL A 167 22.65 28.31 46.37
C VAL A 167 21.68 27.66 47.35
N ALA A 168 20.40 28.06 47.34
CA ALA A 168 19.37 27.47 48.21
C ALA A 168 19.12 25.99 47.88
N THR A 169 18.96 25.64 46.60
CA THR A 169 18.78 24.25 46.17
C THR A 169 20.04 23.41 46.37
N GLY A 170 21.24 23.96 46.15
CA GLY A 170 22.49 23.23 46.37
C GLY A 170 22.73 22.82 47.83
N PHE A 171 22.36 23.68 48.79
CA PHE A 171 22.43 23.34 50.21
C PHE A 171 21.35 22.31 50.60
N PHE A 172 20.14 22.44 50.05
CA PHE A 172 19.07 21.47 50.27
C PHE A 172 19.40 20.09 49.70
N ILE A 173 19.90 19.98 48.46
CA ILE A 173 20.17 18.69 47.79
C ILE A 173 21.24 17.87 48.52
N LYS A 174 22.24 18.51 49.17
CA LYS A 174 23.21 17.78 50.01
C LYS A 174 22.58 17.08 51.21
N GLN A 175 21.46 17.59 51.73
CA GLN A 175 20.68 16.94 52.80
C GLN A 175 19.88 15.74 52.28
N TYR A 176 19.52 15.70 50.99
CA TYR A 176 18.67 14.65 50.38
C TYR A 176 19.45 13.51 49.69
N GLN A 177 20.74 13.68 49.39
CA GLN A 177 21.53 12.64 48.70
C GLN A 177 21.91 11.42 49.56
N SER A 178 21.56 11.37 50.84
CA SER A 178 21.88 10.22 51.71
C SER A 178 21.01 8.96 51.50
N ALA A 179 20.14 8.90 50.49
CA ALA A 179 19.16 7.80 50.39
C ALA A 179 18.84 7.29 48.96
N HIS A 180 19.73 7.42 47.97
CA HIS A 180 19.47 6.85 46.63
C HIS A 180 20.70 6.20 45.98
N ASN A 181 21.23 5.14 46.62
CA ASN A 181 22.07 4.16 45.94
C ASN A 181 21.19 2.99 45.50
N VAL A 182 20.59 3.11 44.31
CA VAL A 182 19.77 2.07 43.67
C VAL A 182 20.53 0.73 43.62
N GLN A 183 21.87 0.80 43.47
CA GLN A 183 22.75 -0.37 43.46
C GLN A 183 22.73 -1.19 44.76
N MET A 184 22.50 -0.57 45.93
CA MET A 184 22.40 -1.29 47.21
C MET A 184 21.01 -1.92 47.42
N GLN A 185 19.99 -1.41 46.72
CA GLN A 185 18.64 -1.97 46.75
C GLN A 185 18.51 -3.16 45.79
N LEU A 186 19.22 -3.15 44.66
CA LEU A 186 19.29 -4.32 43.77
C LEU A 186 20.10 -5.48 44.38
N SER A 187 21.15 -5.19 45.16
CA SER A 187 21.97 -6.26 45.77
C SER A 187 21.26 -7.04 46.88
N ASN A 188 20.18 -6.47 47.45
CA ASN A 188 19.39 -7.10 48.52
C ASN A 188 18.12 -7.77 48.00
N LEU A 189 17.95 -7.91 46.68
CA LEU A 189 16.80 -8.59 46.11
C LEU A 189 16.95 -10.12 46.33
N PRO A 190 15.98 -10.80 46.94
CA PRO A 190 16.05 -12.25 47.11
C PRO A 190 16.01 -12.99 45.77
N ASP A 191 16.80 -14.06 45.64
CA ASP A 191 16.89 -14.84 44.40
C ASP A 191 15.54 -15.41 43.95
N ALA A 192 14.67 -15.77 44.90
CA ALA A 192 13.32 -16.28 44.61
C ALA A 192 12.41 -15.24 43.94
N ASP A 193 12.59 -13.96 44.24
CA ASP A 193 11.82 -12.88 43.61
C ASP A 193 12.32 -12.63 42.18
N ILE A 194 13.63 -12.78 41.95
CA ILE A 194 14.24 -12.72 40.61
C ILE A 194 13.71 -13.88 39.76
N GLU A 195 13.70 -15.09 40.30
CA GLU A 195 13.20 -16.29 39.61
C GLU A 195 11.72 -16.16 39.24
N ASN A 196 10.88 -15.72 40.18
CA ASN A 196 9.45 -15.50 39.93
C ASN A 196 9.21 -14.42 38.87
N TYR A 197 9.95 -13.31 38.92
CA TYR A 197 9.86 -12.26 37.91
C TYR A 197 10.22 -12.79 36.52
N LEU A 198 11.32 -13.53 36.40
CA LEU A 198 11.75 -14.15 35.15
C LEU A 198 10.73 -15.19 34.67
N GLN A 199 10.13 -15.98 35.56
CA GLN A 199 9.12 -16.97 35.16
C GLN A 199 7.85 -16.35 34.58
N ILE A 200 7.40 -15.22 35.13
CA ILE A 200 6.20 -14.51 34.66
C ILE A 200 6.48 -13.75 33.34
N HIS A 201 7.71 -13.28 33.14
CA HIS A 201 8.04 -12.37 32.04
C HIS A 201 8.93 -12.97 30.95
N ALA A 202 9.51 -14.16 31.13
CA ALA A 202 10.26 -14.86 30.08
C ALA A 202 9.29 -15.55 29.12
N ASP A 203 9.38 -15.20 27.85
CA ASP A 203 8.64 -15.88 26.79
C ASP A 203 9.34 -17.18 26.35
N THR A 204 8.72 -17.93 25.43
CA THR A 204 9.28 -19.20 24.94
C THR A 204 10.63 -19.01 24.23
N TYR A 205 10.92 -17.81 23.74
CA TYR A 205 12.20 -17.48 23.14
C TYR A 205 13.25 -17.24 24.23
N ASP A 206 13.00 -16.45 25.26
CA ASP A 206 14.02 -16.17 26.29
C ASP A 206 14.51 -17.42 27.04
N ASN A 207 13.63 -18.41 27.22
CA ASN A 207 14.00 -19.69 27.84
C ASN A 207 15.05 -20.49 27.04
N HIS A 208 15.10 -20.37 25.71
CA HIS A 208 16.11 -21.08 24.91
C HIS A 208 17.51 -20.49 25.11
N VAL A 209 17.60 -19.15 25.24
CA VAL A 209 18.87 -18.43 25.44
C VAL A 209 19.46 -18.69 26.83
N ILE A 210 18.60 -18.80 27.84
CA ILE A 210 19.02 -19.12 29.22
C ILE A 210 19.57 -20.56 29.29
N LEU A 211 18.94 -21.49 28.57
CA LEU A 211 19.37 -22.89 28.52
C LEU A 211 20.69 -23.07 27.75
N GLU A 212 20.89 -22.29 26.69
CA GLU A 212 22.14 -22.29 25.92
C GLU A 212 23.32 -21.76 26.76
N ASN A 213 23.12 -20.68 27.52
CA ASN A 213 24.20 -20.09 28.33
C ASN A 213 24.48 -20.84 29.65
N SER A 214 23.54 -21.64 30.16
CA SER A 214 23.75 -22.45 31.36
C SER A 214 24.43 -23.80 31.08
N THR A 215 24.41 -24.27 29.83
CA THR A 215 25.01 -25.57 29.43
C THR A 215 26.49 -25.48 29.06
N LEU A 216 27.11 -24.30 29.12
CA LEU A 216 28.52 -24.08 28.79
C LEU A 216 29.50 -24.28 29.96
N ASP A 217 29.02 -24.63 31.16
CA ASP A 217 29.88 -24.81 32.34
C ASP A 217 29.94 -26.28 32.77
N THR A 218 30.43 -27.16 31.90
CA THR A 218 31.05 -28.40 32.33
C THR A 218 32.02 -28.95 31.28
N ASP A 219 33.27 -29.06 31.70
CA ASP A 219 34.36 -29.85 31.12
C ASP A 219 35.24 -29.18 30.04
N VAL A 220 36.29 -28.48 30.48
CA VAL A 220 37.68 -28.86 30.16
C VAL A 220 38.59 -28.40 31.30
N ASP A 221 39.20 -29.36 32.00
CA ASP A 221 40.24 -29.12 32.98
C ASP A 221 41.60 -29.64 32.46
N ILE A 222 42.67 -29.06 33.03
CA ILE A 222 44.08 -29.48 33.10
C ILE A 222 45.05 -29.24 31.90
N GLN A 223 45.94 -28.25 32.04
CA GLN A 223 47.37 -28.42 32.39
C GLN A 223 48.19 -27.11 32.15
N ASN A 224 48.47 -26.42 33.26
CA ASN A 224 49.77 -25.87 33.69
C ASN A 224 50.75 -25.23 32.68
N ASN A 225 51.03 -23.94 32.88
CA ASN A 225 52.39 -23.55 33.29
C ASN A 225 52.40 -22.25 34.14
N GLN A 226 53.21 -22.33 35.18
CA GLN A 226 53.67 -21.34 36.16
C GLN A 226 54.36 -20.16 35.43
N THR A 227 54.65 -18.96 35.94
CA THR A 227 55.06 -18.41 37.25
C THR A 227 55.32 -16.90 36.93
N SER A 228 54.81 -15.90 37.63
CA SER A 228 55.45 -15.13 38.73
C SER A 228 54.85 -13.71 38.64
N THR A 229 54.11 -13.19 39.61
CA THR A 229 54.61 -12.39 40.75
C THR A 229 55.72 -11.41 40.40
N ASP A 230 55.41 -10.12 40.31
CA ASP A 230 56.05 -8.97 41.02
C ASP A 230 55.72 -7.69 40.23
N SER A 231 54.80 -6.85 40.69
CA SER A 231 54.96 -5.82 41.72
C SER A 231 55.39 -4.45 41.16
N ASN A 232 54.67 -3.45 41.66
CA ASN A 232 55.10 -2.10 41.96
C ASN A 232 55.12 -1.01 40.86
N GLU A 233 54.23 -0.05 41.09
CA GLU A 233 54.53 1.35 41.39
C GLU A 233 55.22 2.25 40.34
N THR A 234 54.48 3.32 40.03
CA THR A 234 54.91 4.74 40.02
C THR A 234 55.91 5.28 38.99
N ASN A 235 55.52 6.48 38.56
CA ASN A 235 56.32 7.69 38.32
C ASN A 235 56.71 8.06 36.89
N ILE A 236 55.97 9.05 36.37
CA ILE A 236 56.44 10.37 35.89
C ILE A 236 57.83 10.40 35.26
N HIS A 237 57.88 10.66 33.95
CA HIS A 237 58.48 11.88 33.41
C HIS A 237 57.81 12.30 32.10
#